data_AF-A0A966US33-F1
#
_entry.id   AF-A0A966US33-F1
#
_cell.length_a   1.000
_cell.length_b   1.000
_cell.length_c   1.000
_cell.angle_alpha   90.00
_cell.angle_beta   90.00
_cell.angle_gamma   90.00
#
_symmetry.space_group_name_H-M   'P 1'
#
loop_
_entity.id
_entity.type
_entity.pdbx_description
1 polymer ?
#
loop_
_entity_poly.entity_id
_entity_poly.type
_entity_poly.pdbx_seq_one_letter_code
_entity_poly.pdbx_strand_id
1 'polypeptide(L)' 'MSRMSDLALQVDELVVQAIEYGAQTEQQVQTYVNDRLTVNIDIGQINRIIEDFFGPWECVE' A
#
# COMPACT_ATOMS: atom_id res chain seq x y z
N MET A 1 0.57 -18.30 15.81
CA MET A 1 0.58 -17.49 14.57
C MET A 1 1.16 -16.14 14.94
N SER A 2 2.25 -15.75 14.27
CA SER A 2 3.12 -14.65 14.66
C SER A 2 2.52 -13.33 14.19
N ARG A 3 2.23 -12.41 15.12
CA ARG A 3 1.62 -11.08 14.88
C ARG A 3 2.24 -10.25 13.74
N MET A 4 3.48 -10.54 13.34
CA MET A 4 4.16 -9.88 12.21
C MET A 4 3.61 -10.29 10.84
N SER A 5 3.14 -11.53 10.67
CA SER A 5 2.51 -11.97 9.43
C SER A 5 1.19 -11.26 9.19
N ASP A 6 0.46 -10.94 10.26
CA ASP A 6 -0.83 -10.27 10.19
C ASP A 6 -0.67 -8.81 9.75
N LEU A 7 0.38 -8.11 10.21
CA LEU A 7 0.64 -6.74 9.80
C LEU A 7 0.99 -6.64 8.31
N ALA A 8 1.83 -7.54 7.79
CA ALA A 8 2.19 -7.56 6.38
C ALA A 8 0.95 -7.78 5.49
N LEU A 9 0.13 -8.78 5.83
CA LEU A 9 -1.12 -9.06 5.13
C LEU A 9 -2.08 -7.87 5.19
N GLN A 10 -2.16 -7.20 6.34
CA GLN A 10 -3.01 -6.02 6.50
C GLN A 10 -2.54 -4.83 5.65
N VAL A 11 -1.23 -4.62 5.51
CA VAL A 11 -0.69 -3.58 4.62
C VAL A 11 -1.05 -3.90 3.16
N ASP A 12 -0.88 -5.15 2.74
CA ASP A 12 -1.21 -5.58 1.37
C ASP A 12 -2.69 -5.36 1.04
N GLU A 13 -3.59 -5.77 1.95
CA GLU A 13 -5.04 -5.55 1.79
C GLU A 13 -5.39 -4.06 1.72
N LEU A 14 -4.75 -3.23 2.53
CA LEU A 14 -5.00 -1.78 2.54
C LEU A 14 -4.49 -1.09 1.28
N VAL A 15 -3.37 -1.55 0.70
CA VAL A 15 -2.84 -1.05 -0.57
C VAL A 15 -3.80 -1.36 -1.70
N VAL A 16 -4.29 -2.60 -1.79
CA VAL A 16 -5.28 -3.01 -2.80
C VAL A 16 -6.55 -2.18 -2.66
N GLN A 17 -7.07 -2.03 -1.44
CA GLN A 17 -8.25 -1.20 -1.19
C GLN A 17 -8.02 0.25 -1.60
N ALA A 18 -6.87 0.85 -1.27
CA ALA A 18 -6.60 2.24 -1.65
C ALA A 18 -6.72 2.45 -3.17
N ILE A 19 -6.22 1.50 -3.96
CA ILE A 19 -6.31 1.52 -5.43
C ILE A 19 -7.76 1.31 -5.89
N GLU A 20 -8.51 0.37 -5.31
CA GLU A 20 -9.94 0.17 -5.59
C GLU A 20 -10.79 1.41 -5.26
N TYR A 21 -10.40 2.18 -4.24
CA TYR A 21 -11.01 3.46 -3.88
C TYR A 21 -10.59 4.63 -4.79
N GLY A 22 -9.74 4.38 -5.78
CA GLY A 22 -9.33 5.35 -6.79
C GLY A 22 -8.06 6.12 -6.46
N ALA A 23 -7.19 5.63 -5.59
CA ALA A 23 -5.87 6.22 -5.39
C ALA A 23 -5.05 6.14 -6.69
N GLN A 24 -4.49 7.28 -7.09
CA GLN A 24 -3.73 7.44 -8.35
C GLN A 24 -2.23 7.66 -8.12
N THR A 25 -1.79 7.85 -6.87
CA THR A 25 -0.38 8.13 -6.54
C THR A 25 0.06 7.43 -5.25
N GLU A 26 1.38 7.22 -5.06
CA GLU A 26 1.88 6.33 -3.99
C GLU A 26 1.60 7.02 -2.66
N GLN A 27 1.66 8.34 -2.66
CA GLN A 27 1.34 9.21 -1.54
C GLN A 27 -0.12 9.06 -1.11
N GLN A 28 -1.06 8.92 -2.06
CA GLN A 28 -2.46 8.69 -1.73
C GLN A 28 -2.65 7.30 -1.11
N VAL A 29 -2.02 6.28 -1.68
CA VAL A 29 -2.03 4.92 -1.11
C VAL A 29 -1.41 4.89 0.29
N GLN A 30 -0.24 5.50 0.45
CA GLN A 30 0.47 5.58 1.73
C GLN A 30 -0.37 6.30 2.78
N THR A 31 -1.01 7.41 2.41
CA THR A 31 -1.90 8.14 3.33
C THR A 31 -3.08 7.27 3.76
N TYR A 32 -3.72 6.59 2.80
CA TYR A 32 -4.84 5.69 3.08
C TYR A 32 -4.46 4.55 4.03
N VAL A 33 -3.27 3.96 3.82
CA VAL A 33 -2.71 2.88 4.64
C VAL A 33 -2.34 3.38 6.04
N ASN A 34 -1.62 4.51 6.14
CA ASN A 34 -1.16 5.07 7.41
C ASN A 34 -2.32 5.58 8.28
N ASP A 35 -3.41 6.07 7.67
CA ASP A 35 -4.62 6.48 8.40
C ASP A 35 -5.32 5.29 9.09
N ARG A 36 -5.06 4.06 8.64
CA ARG A 36 -5.71 2.82 9.12
C ARG A 36 -4.79 1.94 9.95
N LEU A 37 -3.49 2.24 9.99
CA LEU A 37 -2.49 1.52 10.76
C LEU A 37 -2.00 2.36 11.92
N THR A 38 -1.67 1.71 13.03
CA THR A 38 -1.02 2.36 14.18
C THR A 38 0.45 2.70 13.90
N VAL A 39 1.01 2.16 12.81
CA VAL A 39 2.40 2.33 12.40
C VAL A 39 2.45 3.00 11.03
N ASN A 40 3.40 3.92 10.87
CA ASN A 40 3.65 4.54 9.57
C ASN A 40 4.47 3.61 8.70
N ILE A 41 3.93 3.30 7.52
CA ILE A 41 4.60 2.56 6.47
C ILE A 41 5.33 3.52 5.55
N ASP A 42 6.58 3.19 5.23
CA ASP A 42 7.40 3.96 4.31
C ASP A 42 6.90 3.83 2.87
N ILE A 43 7.03 4.91 2.10
CA ILE A 43 6.54 4.95 0.73
C ILE A 43 7.26 3.96 -0.19
N GLY A 44 8.54 3.65 0.08
CA GLY A 44 9.28 2.63 -0.65
C GLY A 44 8.76 1.21 -0.41
N GLN A 45 8.18 0.94 0.77
CA GLN A 45 7.51 -0.32 1.03
C GLN A 45 6.17 -0.39 0.30
N ILE A 46 5.39 0.70 0.31
CA ILE A 46 4.14 0.81 -0.46
C ILE A 46 4.42 0.60 -1.95
N ASN A 47 5.45 1.25 -2.50
CA ASN A 47 5.80 1.12 -3.91
C ASN A 47 6.12 -0.33 -4.29
N ARG A 48 6.90 -1.06 -3.47
CA ARG A 48 7.18 -2.48 -3.74
C ARG A 48 5.91 -3.33 -3.78
N ILE A 49 4.98 -3.09 -2.85
CA ILE A 49 3.70 -3.82 -2.81
C ILE A 49 2.90 -3.49 -4.07
N ILE A 50 2.80 -2.22 -4.44
CA ILE A 50 2.11 -1.81 -5.67
C ILE A 50 2.74 -2.50 -6.89
N GLU A 51 4.08 -2.46 -7.01
CA GLU A 51 4.83 -3.12 -8.09
C GLU A 51 4.58 -4.64 -8.14
N ASP A 52 4.56 -5.31 -6.98
CA ASP A 52 4.35 -6.76 -6.88
C ASP A 52 2.93 -7.19 -7.28
N PHE A 53 1.91 -6.37 -6.95
CA PHE A 53 0.50 -6.70 -7.19
C PHE A 53 -0.06 -6.16 -8.51
N PHE A 54 0.31 -4.93 -8.88
CA PHE A 54 -0.29 -4.19 -9.99
C PHE A 54 0.72 -3.91 -11.12
N GLY A 55 2.01 -4.19 -10.89
CA GLY A 55 3.08 -3.77 -11.79
C GLY A 55 3.53 -2.33 -11.52
N PRO A 56 4.58 -1.86 -12.21
CA PRO A 56 5.04 -0.49 -12.08
C PRO A 56 3.90 0.45 -12.47
N TRP A 57 3.71 1.55 -11.74
CA TRP A 57 2.90 2.63 -12.28
C TRP A 57 3.60 3.14 -13.52
N GLU A 58 3.01 2.85 -14.67
CA GLU A 58 3.34 3.55 -15.88
C GLU A 58 2.93 5.00 -15.63
N CYS A 59 3.91 5.86 -15.33
CA CYS A 59 3.77 7.29 -15.45
C CYS A 59 3.32 7.54 -16.89
N VAL A 60 2.01 7.70 -17.09
CA VAL A 60 1.47 8.18 -18.34
C VAL A 60 1.93 9.63 -18.45
N GLU A 61 3.05 9.84 -19.14
CA GLU A 61 3.56 11.17 -19.48
C GLU A 61 2.54 12.01 -20.26
#